data_AF-A0A2C9VAH1-F1
#
_entry.id   AF-A0A2C9VAH1-F1
#
_cell.length_a   1.000
_cell.length_b   1.000
_cell.length_c   1.000
_cell.angle_alpha   90.00
_cell.angle_beta   90.00
_cell.angle_gamma   90.00
#
_symmetry.space_group_name_H-M   'P 1'
#
loop_
_entity.id
_entity.type
_entity.pdbx_description
1 polymer ?
#
loop_
_entity_poly.entity_id
_entity_poly.type
_entity_poly.pdbx_seq_one_letter_code
_entity_poly.pdbx_strand_id
1 'polypeptide(L)'
;MASALLRTLTRSSNLGCSTRNFSLVTSQISNHTAKWMQDTSKKSPMELINEIPPIKVEGRIVACEGDTNPALGHPIEFICLDLKEPAVCKYCGLRYVQDHHH
;
A
#
# COMPACT_ATOMS: atom_id res chain seq x y z
N MET A 1 -22.24 -56.17 -23.05
CA MET A 1 -21.13 -55.19 -23.12
C MET A 1 -21.72 -53.81 -23.38
N ALA A 2 -21.87 -52.99 -22.34
CA ALA A 2 -21.94 -51.52 -22.40
C ALA A 2 -22.03 -51.02 -20.94
N SER A 3 -20.94 -50.43 -20.46
CA SER A 3 -20.68 -50.06 -19.08
C SER A 3 -21.51 -48.87 -18.60
N ALA A 4 -21.92 -48.94 -17.33
CA ALA A 4 -22.47 -47.81 -16.58
C ALA A 4 -21.36 -46.78 -16.31
N LEU A 5 -21.56 -45.53 -16.75
CA LEU A 5 -20.71 -44.39 -16.39
C LEU A 5 -21.27 -43.74 -15.11
N LEU A 6 -20.66 -44.08 -13.98
CA LEU A 6 -20.90 -43.42 -12.70
C LEU A 6 -20.38 -41.98 -12.71
N ARG A 7 -21.20 -41.06 -12.21
CA ARG A 7 -20.87 -39.66 -11.94
C ARG A 7 -19.81 -39.57 -10.85
N THR A 8 -18.66 -38.97 -11.15
CA THR A 8 -17.66 -38.60 -10.15
C THR A 8 -17.79 -37.11 -9.84
N LEU A 9 -18.29 -36.77 -8.66
CA LEU A 9 -18.25 -35.41 -8.12
C LEU A 9 -16.82 -35.09 -7.67
N THR A 10 -16.14 -34.19 -8.37
CA THR A 10 -14.84 -33.66 -7.94
C THR A 10 -15.05 -32.63 -6.84
N ARG A 11 -14.56 -32.97 -5.65
CA ARG A 11 -14.50 -32.15 -4.43
C ARG A 11 -13.67 -30.90 -4.68
N SER A 12 -14.29 -29.72 -4.55
CA SER A 12 -13.59 -28.43 -4.60
C SER A 12 -12.53 -28.36 -3.50
N SER A 13 -11.26 -28.24 -3.90
CA SER A 13 -10.13 -28.04 -3.00
C SER A 13 -10.05 -26.56 -2.61
N ASN A 14 -10.15 -26.30 -1.31
CA ASN A 14 -9.93 -25.00 -0.67
C ASN A 14 -8.70 -24.27 -1.24
N LEU A 15 -8.92 -23.09 -1.81
CA LEU A 15 -7.87 -22.14 -2.15
C LEU A 15 -7.27 -21.61 -0.84
N GLY A 16 -6.04 -22.07 -0.56
CA GLY A 16 -5.23 -21.56 0.54
C GLY A 16 -4.94 -20.07 0.36
N CYS A 17 -5.06 -19.32 1.46
CA CYS A 17 -4.65 -17.94 1.59
C CYS A 17 -3.22 -17.77 1.07
N SER A 18 -3.06 -17.06 -0.06
CA SER A 18 -1.77 -16.70 -0.61
C SER A 18 -1.10 -15.72 0.35
N THR A 19 -0.19 -16.23 1.18
CA THR A 19 0.81 -15.43 1.87
C THR A 19 1.65 -14.74 0.80
N ARG A 20 1.29 -13.48 0.50
CA ARG A 20 2.10 -12.61 -0.35
C ARG A 20 3.40 -12.35 0.40
N ASN A 21 4.43 -13.14 0.12
CA ASN A 21 5.80 -12.84 0.53
C ASN A 21 6.23 -11.52 -0.11
N PHE A 22 6.12 -10.43 0.65
CA PHE A 22 6.48 -9.06 0.23
C PHE A 22 7.99 -8.85 0.04
N SER A 23 8.84 -9.81 0.44
CA SER A 23 10.29 -9.65 0.44
C SER A 23 10.95 -9.59 -0.95
N LEU A 24 10.26 -10.03 -2.02
CA LEU A 24 10.83 -10.09 -3.37
C LEU A 24 10.61 -8.79 -4.17
N VAL A 25 9.82 -7.84 -3.68
CA VAL A 25 9.48 -6.61 -4.40
C VAL A 25 10.48 -5.47 -4.13
N THR A 26 11.24 -5.51 -3.03
CA THR A 26 12.18 -4.44 -2.66
C THR A 26 13.24 -4.20 -3.76
N SER A 27 13.76 -5.25 -4.40
CA SER A 27 14.72 -5.13 -5.50
C SER A 27 14.13 -4.46 -6.75
N GLN A 28 12.83 -4.67 -7.03
CA GLN A 28 12.15 -4.09 -8.19
C GLN A 28 11.82 -2.60 -7.99
N ILE A 29 11.70 -2.12 -6.75
CA ILE A 29 11.31 -0.73 -6.43
C ILE A 29 12.49 0.24 -6.60
N SER A 30 13.71 -0.15 -6.21
CA SER A 30 14.93 0.62 -6.53
C SER A 30 15.11 0.80 -8.04
N ASN A 31 14.69 -0.20 -8.82
CA ASN A 31 14.72 -0.17 -10.28
C ASN A 31 13.69 0.76 -10.92
N HIS A 32 12.69 1.28 -10.19
CA HIS A 32 11.71 2.19 -10.77
C HIS A 32 12.33 3.57 -11.04
N THR A 33 12.90 4.21 -10.02
CA THR A 33 13.43 5.58 -10.14
C THR A 33 14.65 5.63 -11.06
N ALA A 34 15.50 4.60 -11.01
CA ALA A 34 16.68 4.48 -11.87
C ALA A 34 16.35 4.44 -13.39
N LYS A 35 15.12 4.13 -13.78
CA LYS A 35 14.71 4.12 -15.20
C LYS A 35 14.54 5.51 -15.79
N TRP A 36 14.18 6.51 -14.99
CA TRP A 36 13.83 7.85 -15.49
C TRP A 36 14.64 8.98 -14.87
N MET A 37 15.18 8.81 -13.66
CA MET A 37 16.01 9.81 -13.00
C MET A 37 17.48 9.59 -13.35
N GLN A 38 18.01 10.43 -14.25
CA GLN A 38 19.40 10.36 -14.70
C GLN A 38 20.37 11.07 -13.74
N ASP A 39 19.91 12.13 -13.07
CA ASP A 39 20.69 12.85 -12.08
C ASP A 39 20.64 12.11 -10.73
N THR A 40 21.75 11.46 -10.37
CA THR A 40 21.90 10.72 -9.10
C THR A 40 22.54 11.56 -7.99
N SER A 41 22.84 12.84 -8.24
CA SER A 41 23.41 13.72 -7.22
C SER A 41 22.37 14.16 -6.18
N LYS A 42 21.09 14.14 -6.56
CA LYS A 42 19.96 14.47 -5.70
C LYS A 42 19.27 13.20 -5.23
N LYS A 43 18.69 13.25 -4.03
CA LYS A 43 17.85 12.17 -3.50
C LYS A 43 16.64 11.97 -4.41
N SER A 44 16.28 10.72 -4.62
CA SER A 44 15.08 10.35 -5.35
C SER A 44 13.80 10.75 -4.59
N PRO A 45 12.66 10.96 -5.27
CA PRO A 45 11.41 11.24 -4.58
C PRO A 45 11.00 10.15 -3.58
N MET A 46 11.32 8.88 -3.88
CA MET A 46 11.09 7.75 -2.98
C MET A 46 11.91 7.86 -1.69
N GLU A 47 13.16 8.33 -1.78
CA GLU A 47 14.00 8.56 -0.60
C GLU A 47 13.47 9.75 0.21
N LEU A 48 13.12 10.85 -0.44
CA LEU A 48 12.60 12.05 0.22
C LEU A 48 11.32 11.77 1.02
N ILE A 49 10.36 11.04 0.46
CA ILE A 49 9.13 10.70 1.20
C ILE A 49 9.39 9.73 2.35
N ASN A 50 10.40 8.87 2.22
CA ASN A 50 10.76 7.94 3.27
C ASN A 50 11.42 8.60 4.48
N GLU A 51 12.07 9.75 4.28
CA GLU A 51 12.63 10.57 5.36
C GLU A 51 11.56 11.26 6.21
N ILE A 52 10.35 11.48 5.67
CA ILE A 52 9.25 12.12 6.39
C ILE A 52 8.62 11.11 7.37
N PRO A 53 8.59 11.38 8.69
CA PRO A 53 8.03 10.45 9.66
C PRO A 53 6.50 10.32 9.51
N PRO A 54 5.90 9.18 9.91
CA PRO A 54 4.45 9.04 9.96
C PRO A 54 3.79 10.08 10.87
N ILE A 55 2.72 10.70 10.39
CA ILE A 55 1.90 11.69 11.08
C ILE A 55 0.95 10.95 12.02
N LYS A 56 1.00 11.30 13.30
CA LYS A 56 0.07 10.79 14.31
C LYS A 56 -1.21 11.60 14.28
N VAL A 57 -2.36 10.92 14.27
CA VAL A 57 -3.67 11.55 14.37
C VAL A 57 -4.53 10.80 15.38
N GLU A 58 -5.43 11.50 16.07
CA GLU A 58 -6.30 10.90 17.10
C GLU A 58 -7.46 10.11 16.47
N GLY A 59 -7.95 10.58 15.32
CA GLY A 59 -9.08 9.99 14.60
C GLY A 59 -8.76 8.66 13.94
N ARG A 60 -9.79 7.82 13.77
CA ARG A 60 -9.70 6.55 13.00
C ARG A 60 -9.63 6.76 11.49
N ILE A 61 -10.08 7.92 11.01
CA ILE A 61 -10.09 8.30 9.60
C ILE A 61 -9.40 9.65 9.48
N VAL A 62 -8.48 9.77 8.53
CA VAL A 62 -7.83 11.04 8.18
C VAL A 62 -8.24 11.47 6.77
N ALA A 63 -8.44 12.77 6.56
CA ALA A 63 -8.62 13.38 5.26
C ALA A 63 -7.27 13.97 4.82
N CYS A 64 -6.65 13.39 3.79
CA CYS A 64 -5.43 13.91 3.21
C CYS A 64 -5.79 14.79 2.00
N GLU A 65 -5.49 16.08 2.09
CA GLU A 65 -5.73 17.06 1.02
C GLU A 65 -4.45 17.36 0.22
N GLY A 66 -3.28 16.92 0.72
CA GLY A 66 -1.97 17.07 0.06
C GLY A 66 -1.25 18.39 0.34
N ASP A 67 -1.96 19.48 0.57
CA ASP A 67 -1.42 20.80 0.94
C ASP A 67 -2.35 21.52 1.93
N THR A 68 -1.92 22.63 2.52
CA THR A 68 -2.79 23.48 3.36
C THR A 68 -3.89 24.15 2.53
N ASN A 69 -3.63 24.39 1.24
CA ASN A 69 -4.64 24.82 0.28
C ASN A 69 -5.17 23.61 -0.50
N PRO A 70 -6.43 23.20 -0.31
CA PRO A 70 -7.02 22.06 -1.01
C PRO A 70 -6.97 22.16 -2.55
N ALA A 71 -6.88 23.38 -3.10
CA ALA A 71 -6.79 23.60 -4.54
C ALA A 71 -5.40 23.30 -5.13
N LEU A 72 -4.34 23.27 -4.30
CA LEU A 72 -2.96 22.99 -4.73
C LEU A 72 -2.53 21.55 -4.44
N GLY A 73 -3.34 20.82 -3.67
CA GLY A 73 -3.09 19.44 -3.32
C GLY A 73 -3.67 18.45 -4.31
N HIS A 74 -4.03 17.27 -3.80
CA HIS A 74 -4.64 16.20 -4.57
C HIS A 74 -6.12 16.02 -4.15
N PRO A 75 -6.93 15.26 -4.92
CA PRO A 75 -8.28 14.93 -4.47
C PRO A 75 -8.27 14.37 -3.05
N ILE A 76 -9.23 14.81 -2.24
CA ILE A 76 -9.30 14.43 -0.82
C ILE A 76 -9.35 12.90 -0.71
N GLU A 77 -8.36 12.33 -0.03
CA GLU A 77 -8.32 10.90 0.24
C GLU A 77 -8.67 10.66 1.72
N PHE A 78 -9.78 9.94 1.95
CA PHE A 78 -10.13 9.46 3.27
C PHE A 78 -9.45 8.11 3.53
N ILE A 79 -8.60 8.06 4.54
CA ILE A 79 -7.74 6.90 4.84
C ILE A 79 -8.12 6.34 6.20
N CYS A 80 -8.38 5.03 6.25
CA CYS A 80 -8.67 4.30 7.50
C CYS A 80 -7.36 3.91 8.22
N LEU A 81 -7.31 4.15 9.53
CA LEU A 81 -6.16 3.96 10.41
C LEU A 81 -6.39 2.88 11.48
N ASP A 82 -7.38 2.01 11.28
CA ASP A 82 -7.68 0.91 12.21
C ASP A 82 -6.53 -0.14 12.28
N LEU A 83 -5.63 -0.15 11.30
CA LEU A 83 -4.47 -1.02 11.29
C LEU A 83 -3.30 -0.40 12.07
N LYS A 84 -2.52 -1.24 12.75
CA LYS A 84 -1.33 -0.81 13.50
C LYS A 84 -0.20 -0.30 12.60
N GLU A 85 -0.16 -0.73 11.35
CA GLU A 85 0.83 -0.28 10.37
C GLU A 85 0.47 1.11 9.83
N PRO A 86 1.46 1.98 9.55
CA PRO A 86 1.19 3.28 8.95
C PRO A 86 0.46 3.16 7.60
N ALA A 87 -0.69 3.81 7.49
CA ALA A 87 -1.43 3.89 6.24
C ALA A 87 -0.84 4.98 5.36
N VAL A 88 -0.68 4.70 4.06
CA VAL A 88 -0.04 5.60 3.08
C VAL A 88 -1.11 6.28 2.24
N CYS A 89 -1.05 7.59 2.10
CA CYS A 89 -1.82 8.33 1.10
C CYS A 89 -1.30 7.97 -0.30
N LYS A 90 -2.19 7.56 -1.21
CA LYS A 90 -1.81 7.10 -2.55
C LYS A 90 -1.29 8.23 -3.45
N TYR A 91 -1.61 9.48 -3.12
CA TYR A 91 -1.25 10.63 -3.93
C TYR A 91 0.08 11.24 -3.49
N CYS A 92 0.17 11.72 -2.25
CA CYS A 92 1.38 12.38 -1.74
C CYS A 92 2.39 11.43 -1.09
N GLY A 93 2.00 10.19 -0.76
CA GLY A 93 2.86 9.22 -0.08
C GLY A 93 3.05 9.48 1.42
N LEU A 94 2.36 10.48 2.00
CA LEU A 94 2.39 10.72 3.43
C LEU A 94 1.84 9.51 4.20
N ARG A 95 2.43 9.25 5.36
CA ARG A 95 2.07 8.13 6.23
C ARG A 95 1.31 8.64 7.43
N TYR A 96 0.25 7.94 7.79
CA TYR A 96 -0.60 8.27 8.93
C TYR A 96 -0.69 7.07 9.87
N VAL A 97 -0.68 7.34 11.17
CA VAL A 97 -0.90 6.35 12.23
C VAL A 97 -1.89 6.91 13.24
N GLN A 98 -2.75 6.05 13.77
CA GLN A 98 -3.62 6.45 14.86
C GLN A 98 -2.82 6.49 16.17
N ASP A 99 -2.93 7.60 16.92
CA ASP A 99 -2.37 7.66 18.28
C ASP A 99 -3.33 6.94 19.25
N HIS A 100 -2.98 5.71 19.60
CA HIS A 100 -3.73 4.93 20.58
C HIS A 100 -3.33 5.38 21.99
N HIS A 101 -4.01 6.40 22.51
CA HIS A 101 -3.93 6.72 23.94
C HIS A 101 -4.53 5.56 24.74
N HIS A 102 -3.67 4.85 25.47
CA HIS A 102 -4.05 3.90 26.51
C HIS A 102 -4.23 4.62 27.84
#